data_AF-F7XLD0-F1
#
_entry.id   AF-F7XLD0-F1
#
_cell.length_a   1.000
_cell.length_b   1.000
_cell.length_c   1.000
_cell.angle_alpha   90.00
_cell.angle_beta   90.00
_cell.angle_gamma   90.00
#
_symmetry.space_group_name_H-M   'P 1'
#
loop_
_entity.id
_entity.type
_entity.pdbx_description
1 polymer ?
#
loop_
_entity_poly.entity_id
_entity_poly.type
_entity_poly.pdbx_seq_one_letter_code
_entity_poly.pdbx_strand_id
1 'polypeptide(L)'
;MKIKCNIKIIIFTVVLLIFVSSCYAEYNGQIKSSDEMPIEWNSSECWTVLNLEQNKEILKIQNLNGDGDKNITEDNLTYEVRLYEVNFTAPGADIYYIIPWFGKEYVAIEDNPGKMSSIIFQQKENDKKRLTENQLWDLDNGYSLKFQSSPDGSTAFVTLYRNESELISGVANYANNMTFIGKENIAGIDGAIFFVTHIDSVFGSVNDRTAIIKHTWLLDICNVTEIEEGNAFGSLKVQNISGNSINLSNFEEINLIANDKKYFTDDWYFETFSSGNSWLIRPGKDNTEEESADNNESKSIEDLNISLMDDLDESEANFSTTFKEFTDENLNNSNLETNGKDVYVEEIQNVASLPGFTSIVSIFALISITFMRKRQ
;
A
#
# COMPACT_ATOMS: atom_id res chain seq x y z
N MET A 1 -47.41 68.24 -19.08
CA MET A 1 -46.90 67.82 -17.75
C MET A 1 -46.97 66.30 -17.68
N LYS A 2 -45.87 65.62 -18.03
CA LYS A 2 -45.71 64.16 -17.96
C LYS A 2 -44.48 63.90 -17.10
N ILE A 3 -44.69 63.43 -15.88
CA ILE A 3 -43.62 63.07 -14.95
C ILE A 3 -43.19 61.65 -15.31
N LYS A 4 -41.99 61.50 -15.86
CA LYS A 4 -41.33 60.20 -16.04
C LYS A 4 -40.82 59.74 -14.68
N CYS A 5 -41.40 58.66 -14.16
CA CYS A 5 -40.93 57.97 -12.97
C CYS A 5 -39.78 57.04 -13.37
N ASN A 6 -38.56 57.34 -12.94
CA ASN A 6 -37.39 56.46 -13.10
C ASN A 6 -37.38 55.45 -11.95
N ILE A 7 -37.80 54.21 -12.22
CA ILE A 7 -37.62 53.08 -11.32
C ILE A 7 -36.17 52.61 -11.45
N LYS A 8 -35.34 52.88 -10.43
CA LYS A 8 -34.04 52.24 -10.27
C LYS A 8 -34.28 50.85 -9.68
N ILE A 9 -34.11 49.82 -10.50
CA ILE A 9 -34.06 48.42 -10.07
C ILE A 9 -32.73 48.22 -9.33
N ILE A 10 -32.79 48.07 -8.00
CA ILE A 10 -31.66 47.66 -7.18
C ILE A 10 -31.57 46.14 -7.29
N ILE A 11 -30.58 45.65 -8.03
CA ILE A 11 -30.26 44.23 -8.11
C ILE A 11 -29.53 43.88 -6.81
N PHE A 12 -30.22 43.19 -5.90
CA PHE A 12 -29.61 42.55 -4.74
C PHE A 12 -28.95 41.26 -5.22
N THR A 13 -27.63 41.30 -5.40
CA THR A 13 -26.83 40.08 -5.62
C THR A 13 -26.78 39.32 -4.30
N VAL A 14 -27.64 38.30 -4.17
CA VAL A 14 -27.57 37.32 -3.08
C VAL A 14 -26.34 36.44 -3.37
N VAL A 15 -25.24 36.72 -2.68
CA VAL A 15 -24.10 35.80 -2.63
C VAL A 15 -24.53 34.63 -1.75
N LEU A 16 -24.96 33.55 -2.40
CA LEU A 16 -25.18 32.26 -1.77
C LEU A 16 -23.80 31.72 -1.38
N LEU A 17 -23.40 31.97 -0.13
CA LEU A 17 -22.30 31.26 0.51
C LEU A 17 -22.75 29.81 0.70
N ILE A 18 -22.42 28.98 -0.30
CA ILE A 18 -22.46 27.54 -0.17
C ILE A 18 -21.33 27.21 0.80
N PHE A 19 -21.67 27.02 2.07
CA PHE A 19 -20.82 26.22 2.95
C PHE A 19 -20.85 24.81 2.33
N VAL A 20 -19.80 24.48 1.59
CA VAL A 20 -19.46 23.08 1.36
C VAL A 20 -19.05 22.61 2.75
N SER A 21 -20.01 22.09 3.51
CA SER A 21 -19.68 21.19 4.61
C SER A 21 -18.93 20.07 3.90
N SER A 22 -17.61 20.03 4.03
CA SER A 22 -16.86 18.83 3.73
C SER A 22 -17.51 17.76 4.59
N CYS A 23 -18.31 16.92 3.96
CA CYS A 23 -18.87 15.75 4.58
C CYS A 23 -17.68 14.82 4.75
N TYR A 24 -16.93 15.01 5.84
CA TYR A 24 -16.00 13.98 6.30
C TYR A 24 -16.88 12.77 6.56
N ALA A 25 -16.84 11.80 5.64
CA ALA A 25 -17.36 10.49 5.99
C ALA A 25 -16.50 10.01 7.15
N GLU A 26 -17.13 9.54 8.22
CA GLU A 26 -16.43 8.97 9.37
C GLU A 26 -16.57 7.46 9.28
N TYR A 27 -15.45 6.74 9.32
CA TYR A 27 -15.49 5.29 9.48
C TYR A 27 -15.61 4.98 10.96
N ASN A 28 -16.83 4.71 11.39
CA ASN A 28 -17.14 4.39 12.78
C ASN A 28 -17.26 2.87 12.97
N GLY A 29 -16.60 2.38 14.01
CA GLY A 29 -16.71 0.99 14.44
C GLY A 29 -17.99 0.71 15.22
N GLN A 30 -18.15 -0.55 15.61
CA GLN A 30 -19.28 -1.00 16.43
C GLN A 30 -19.24 -0.39 17.83
N ILE A 31 -20.42 -0.04 18.34
CA ILE A 31 -20.58 0.48 19.70
C ILE A 31 -20.57 -0.70 20.69
N LYS A 32 -19.71 -0.63 21.71
CA LYS A 32 -19.57 -1.65 22.76
C LYS A 32 -19.69 -1.03 24.16
N SER A 33 -20.11 -1.84 25.14
CA SER A 33 -20.30 -1.39 26.53
C SER A 33 -18.96 -1.27 27.26
N SER A 34 -18.78 -0.22 28.06
CA SER A 34 -17.63 -0.06 28.96
C SER A 34 -17.61 -1.05 30.12
N ASP A 35 -18.72 -1.74 30.36
CA ASP A 35 -18.86 -2.68 31.49
C ASP A 35 -18.41 -4.10 31.12
N GLU A 36 -18.16 -4.34 29.82
CA GLU A 36 -17.73 -5.62 29.28
C GLU A 36 -16.25 -5.54 28.88
N MET A 37 -15.37 -6.01 29.77
CA MET A 37 -13.92 -5.99 29.56
C MET A 37 -13.36 -7.39 29.24
N PRO A 38 -12.33 -7.52 28.38
CA PRO A 38 -11.78 -6.43 27.56
C PRO A 38 -12.72 -6.06 26.41
N ILE A 39 -12.66 -4.80 25.96
CA ILE A 39 -13.36 -4.38 24.73
C ILE A 39 -12.42 -4.57 23.56
N GLU A 40 -12.84 -5.33 22.56
CA GLU A 40 -12.02 -5.66 21.39
C GLU A 40 -12.78 -5.29 20.12
N TRP A 41 -12.10 -4.76 19.12
CA TRP A 41 -12.60 -4.55 17.77
C TRP A 41 -11.64 -5.18 16.78
N ASN A 42 -12.13 -6.10 15.96
CA ASN A 42 -11.37 -6.61 14.80
C ASN A 42 -11.64 -5.74 13.55
N SER A 43 -10.95 -6.00 12.44
CA SER A 43 -11.09 -5.26 11.18
C SER A 43 -12.55 -5.05 10.75
N SER A 44 -13.40 -6.08 10.83
CA SER A 44 -14.83 -5.99 10.44
C SER A 44 -15.70 -5.16 11.39
N GLU A 45 -15.26 -5.02 12.64
CA GLU A 45 -15.97 -4.26 13.67
C GLU A 45 -15.42 -2.85 13.83
N CYS A 46 -14.16 -2.62 13.45
CA CYS A 46 -13.49 -1.33 13.52
C CYS A 46 -13.81 -0.49 12.27
N TRP A 47 -13.93 -1.15 11.11
CA TRP A 47 -14.26 -0.51 9.82
C TRP A 47 -15.33 -1.32 9.11
N THR A 48 -16.56 -0.79 9.06
CA THR A 48 -17.64 -1.45 8.31
C THR A 48 -17.49 -1.32 6.79
N VAL A 49 -16.48 -0.58 6.31
CA VAL A 49 -16.32 -0.19 4.89
C VAL A 49 -15.03 -0.72 4.26
N LEU A 50 -14.02 -1.10 5.05
CA LEU A 50 -12.77 -1.65 4.53
C LEU A 50 -12.90 -3.16 4.56
N ASN A 51 -12.98 -3.81 3.39
CA ASN A 51 -13.05 -5.27 3.23
C ASN A 51 -11.73 -5.98 3.62
N LEU A 52 -11.15 -5.58 4.76
CA LEU A 52 -9.92 -6.17 5.29
C LEU A 52 -10.21 -7.59 5.77
N GLU A 53 -9.20 -8.44 5.64
CA GLU A 53 -9.25 -9.79 6.20
C GLU A 53 -9.54 -9.74 7.71
N GLN A 54 -10.46 -10.60 8.15
CA GLN A 54 -10.92 -10.60 9.54
C GLN A 54 -9.78 -10.97 10.49
N ASN A 55 -9.73 -10.32 11.65
CA ASN A 55 -8.76 -10.60 12.73
C ASN A 55 -7.28 -10.38 12.34
N LYS A 56 -7.05 -9.53 11.33
CA LYS A 56 -5.71 -9.09 10.92
C LYS A 56 -5.33 -7.72 11.45
N GLU A 57 -6.31 -6.94 11.86
CA GLU A 57 -6.15 -5.68 12.57
C GLU A 57 -7.08 -5.71 13.79
N ILE A 58 -6.53 -5.53 14.97
CA ILE A 58 -7.25 -5.66 16.24
C ILE A 58 -6.91 -4.47 17.13
N LEU A 59 -7.94 -3.73 17.54
CA LEU A 59 -7.84 -2.68 18.55
C LEU A 59 -8.52 -3.15 19.83
N LYS A 60 -7.87 -3.01 20.98
CA LYS A 60 -8.38 -3.57 22.23
C LYS A 60 -8.10 -2.67 23.42
N ILE A 61 -9.14 -2.41 24.21
CA ILE A 61 -9.04 -1.82 25.54
C ILE A 61 -9.08 -2.97 26.55
N GLN A 62 -7.96 -3.23 27.20
CA GLN A 62 -7.79 -4.29 28.19
C GLN A 62 -8.51 -3.96 29.50
N ASN A 63 -8.44 -2.70 29.92
CA ASN A 63 -9.02 -2.23 31.17
C ASN A 63 -9.30 -0.72 31.13
N LEU A 64 -10.26 -0.28 31.94
CA LEU A 64 -10.59 1.12 32.19
C LEU A 64 -10.57 1.41 33.70
N ASN A 65 -9.87 2.45 34.10
CA ASN A 65 -9.84 2.93 35.48
C ASN A 65 -10.71 4.20 35.64
N GLY A 66 -11.27 4.41 36.83
CA GLY A 66 -12.00 5.65 37.18
C GLY A 66 -13.49 5.47 37.52
N ASP A 67 -13.95 6.28 38.47
CA ASP A 67 -15.34 6.43 38.90
C ASP A 67 -15.88 7.77 38.36
N GLY A 68 -16.68 7.71 37.29
CA GLY A 68 -16.99 8.86 36.43
C GLY A 68 -16.20 8.79 35.13
N ASP A 69 -15.19 9.64 34.98
CA ASP A 69 -14.29 9.64 33.82
C ASP A 69 -13.53 8.31 33.72
N LYS A 70 -13.39 7.79 32.50
CA LYS A 70 -12.74 6.50 32.23
C LYS A 70 -11.37 6.74 31.64
N ASN A 71 -10.35 6.17 32.24
CA ASN A 71 -8.98 6.32 31.78
C ASN A 71 -8.44 4.98 31.30
N ILE A 72 -7.85 5.00 30.10
CA ILE A 72 -7.03 3.90 29.62
C ILE A 72 -5.61 4.18 30.10
N THR A 73 -5.19 3.50 31.16
CA THR A 73 -3.82 3.60 31.69
C THR A 73 -2.81 3.01 30.71
N GLU A 74 -1.52 3.30 30.90
CA GLU A 74 -0.42 2.74 30.10
C GLU A 74 -0.59 1.23 29.89
N ASP A 75 -0.28 0.75 28.69
CA ASP A 75 -0.40 -0.63 28.23
C ASP A 75 -1.82 -1.24 28.17
N ASN A 76 -2.88 -0.45 28.41
CA ASN A 76 -4.26 -0.94 28.39
C ASN A 76 -5.01 -0.67 27.09
N LEU A 77 -4.46 0.11 26.16
CA LEU A 77 -4.86 0.17 24.77
C LEU A 77 -3.82 -0.58 23.95
N THR A 78 -4.22 -1.67 23.29
CA THR A 78 -3.34 -2.44 22.42
C THR A 78 -3.87 -2.43 20.99
N TYR A 79 -2.96 -2.30 20.04
CA TYR A 79 -3.25 -2.39 18.61
C TYR A 79 -2.33 -3.46 18.01
N GLU A 80 -2.92 -4.49 17.41
CA GLU A 80 -2.22 -5.63 16.83
C GLU A 80 -2.55 -5.73 15.34
N VAL A 81 -1.52 -5.88 14.52
CA VAL A 81 -1.65 -6.15 13.09
C VAL A 81 -0.92 -7.42 12.72
N ARG A 82 -1.46 -8.17 11.76
CA ARG A 82 -0.91 -9.46 11.32
C ARG A 82 -0.90 -9.57 9.81
N LEU A 83 0.17 -10.16 9.28
CA LEU A 83 0.25 -10.51 7.88
C LEU A 83 -0.80 -11.53 7.49
N TYR A 84 -1.21 -11.44 6.23
CA TYR A 84 -1.92 -12.50 5.54
C TYR A 84 -1.45 -12.62 4.10
N GLU A 85 -1.52 -13.85 3.63
CA GLU A 85 -1.14 -14.21 2.29
C GLU A 85 -2.25 -13.85 1.32
N VAL A 86 -1.89 -13.23 0.20
CA VAL A 86 -2.77 -12.99 -0.93
C VAL A 86 -2.23 -13.76 -2.12
N ASN A 87 -3.09 -14.59 -2.71
CA ASN A 87 -2.77 -15.29 -3.94
C ASN A 87 -2.78 -14.31 -5.12
N PHE A 88 -1.80 -14.46 -5.99
CA PHE A 88 -1.66 -13.71 -7.22
C PHE A 88 -1.40 -14.66 -8.39
N THR A 89 -2.01 -14.41 -9.53
CA THR A 89 -1.93 -15.32 -10.68
C THR A 89 -0.73 -14.97 -11.57
N ALA A 90 0.50 -14.87 -11.03
CA ALA A 90 1.70 -14.68 -11.86
C ALA A 90 2.72 -15.81 -11.65
N PRO A 91 3.07 -16.56 -12.72
CA PRO A 91 4.02 -17.65 -12.60
C PRO A 91 5.33 -17.22 -11.93
N GLY A 92 5.65 -17.83 -10.77
CA GLY A 92 6.90 -17.58 -10.04
C GLY A 92 6.83 -16.43 -9.02
N ALA A 93 5.69 -15.76 -8.89
CA ALA A 93 5.39 -14.78 -7.85
C ALA A 93 3.90 -14.90 -7.49
N ASP A 94 3.51 -16.11 -7.12
CA ASP A 94 2.10 -16.49 -6.97
C ASP A 94 1.50 -16.03 -5.63
N ILE A 95 2.32 -15.48 -4.73
CA ILE A 95 1.91 -14.98 -3.43
C ILE A 95 2.64 -13.67 -3.10
N TYR A 96 1.97 -12.81 -2.34
CA TYR A 96 2.59 -11.72 -1.57
C TYR A 96 1.84 -11.57 -0.25
N TYR A 97 2.45 -10.91 0.73
CA TYR A 97 1.83 -10.71 2.04
C TYR A 97 1.35 -9.28 2.19
N ILE A 98 0.13 -9.14 2.71
CA ILE A 98 -0.45 -7.86 3.09
C ILE A 98 -0.37 -7.69 4.60
N ILE A 99 -0.02 -6.49 5.06
CA ILE A 99 -0.20 -6.01 6.43
C ILE A 99 -1.22 -4.87 6.43
N PRO A 100 -2.28 -4.95 7.26
CA PRO A 100 -3.12 -3.80 7.51
C PRO A 100 -2.38 -2.85 8.47
N TRP A 101 -2.47 -1.55 8.22
CA TRP A 101 -1.86 -0.52 9.05
C TRP A 101 -2.75 0.71 9.09
N PHE A 102 -3.31 0.98 10.27
CA PHE A 102 -4.28 2.04 10.56
C PHE A 102 -5.36 2.17 9.46
N GLY A 103 -6.02 1.05 9.14
CA GLY A 103 -7.13 0.99 8.20
C GLY A 103 -6.73 1.07 6.72
N LYS A 104 -5.45 0.86 6.38
CA LYS A 104 -4.98 0.76 4.99
C LYS A 104 -4.13 -0.49 4.80
N GLU A 105 -4.23 -1.11 3.63
CA GLU A 105 -3.41 -2.27 3.26
C GLU A 105 -2.06 -1.84 2.67
N TYR A 106 -1.02 -2.57 3.06
CA TYR A 106 0.33 -2.45 2.52
C TYR A 106 0.88 -3.83 2.19
N VAL A 107 1.75 -3.92 1.18
CA VAL A 107 2.51 -5.13 0.90
C VAL A 107 3.75 -5.15 1.79
N ALA A 108 3.92 -6.26 2.52
CA ALA A 108 5.13 -6.51 3.29
C ALA A 108 6.26 -6.94 2.35
N ILE A 109 7.43 -6.31 2.50
CA ILE A 109 8.61 -6.59 1.71
C ILE A 109 9.24 -7.89 2.22
N GLU A 110 9.24 -8.93 1.37
CA GLU A 110 9.75 -10.27 1.70
C GLU A 110 9.23 -10.77 3.05
N ASP A 111 7.91 -10.67 3.24
CA ASP A 111 7.16 -11.20 4.37
C ASP A 111 7.54 -10.56 5.72
N ASN A 112 8.27 -9.43 5.69
CA ASN A 112 8.68 -8.72 6.88
C ASN A 112 7.60 -7.73 7.33
N PRO A 113 6.94 -7.95 8.48
CA PRO A 113 5.87 -7.06 8.93
C PRO A 113 6.36 -5.63 9.20
N GLY A 114 7.63 -5.45 9.57
CA GLY A 114 8.24 -4.15 9.84
C GLY A 114 8.70 -3.38 8.61
N LYS A 115 8.55 -3.92 7.39
CA LYS A 115 8.97 -3.25 6.15
C LYS A 115 7.85 -3.38 5.13
N MET A 116 7.21 -2.28 4.79
CA MET A 116 6.00 -2.31 3.97
C MET A 116 5.94 -1.19 2.94
N SER A 117 5.23 -1.42 1.84
CA SER A 117 5.06 -0.48 0.74
C SER A 117 3.66 -0.59 0.14
N SER A 118 3.17 0.50 -0.44
CA SER A 118 1.94 0.46 -1.23
C SER A 118 2.17 -0.15 -2.62
N ILE A 119 1.11 -0.70 -3.20
CA ILE A 119 1.02 -1.07 -4.61
C ILE A 119 0.76 0.20 -5.41
N ILE A 120 1.57 0.46 -6.44
CA ILE A 120 1.35 1.55 -7.39
C ILE A 120 0.41 1.10 -8.50
N PHE A 121 0.65 -0.11 -8.99
CA PHE A 121 -0.05 -0.62 -10.14
C PHE A 121 -0.33 -2.11 -9.95
N GLN A 122 -1.54 -2.54 -10.26
CA GLN A 122 -1.91 -3.95 -10.27
C GLN A 122 -3.01 -4.19 -11.31
N GLN A 123 -2.78 -5.14 -12.20
CA GLN A 123 -3.82 -5.64 -13.09
C GLN A 123 -4.81 -6.52 -12.32
N LYS A 124 -6.10 -6.37 -12.64
CA LYS A 124 -7.12 -7.34 -12.21
C LYS A 124 -6.90 -8.67 -12.92
N GLU A 125 -7.46 -9.74 -12.36
CA GLU A 125 -7.26 -11.12 -12.84
C GLU A 125 -7.50 -11.29 -14.35
N ASN A 126 -8.53 -10.64 -14.89
CA ASN A 126 -8.93 -10.75 -16.30
C ASN A 126 -8.38 -9.63 -17.19
N ASP A 127 -7.62 -8.69 -16.63
CA ASP A 127 -7.11 -7.56 -17.39
C ASP A 127 -6.04 -8.00 -18.40
N LYS A 128 -6.09 -7.38 -19.58
CA LYS A 128 -5.13 -7.63 -20.65
C LYS A 128 -4.63 -6.29 -21.17
N LYS A 129 -3.32 -6.10 -21.13
CA LYS A 129 -2.66 -4.98 -21.79
C LYS A 129 -2.16 -5.43 -23.15
N ARG A 130 -2.63 -4.79 -24.21
CA ARG A 130 -1.96 -4.83 -25.52
C ARG A 130 -0.86 -3.77 -25.53
N LEU A 131 0.38 -4.19 -25.76
CA LEU A 131 1.53 -3.29 -25.86
C LEU A 131 2.24 -3.54 -27.19
N THR A 132 2.42 -2.51 -27.99
CA THR A 132 3.24 -2.57 -29.20
C THR A 132 4.71 -2.47 -28.83
N GLU A 133 5.56 -3.20 -29.54
CA GLU A 133 7.00 -3.22 -29.29
C GLU A 133 7.60 -1.80 -29.31
N ASN A 134 8.52 -1.53 -28.38
CA ASN A 134 9.11 -0.21 -28.13
C ASN A 134 8.16 0.90 -27.65
N GLN A 135 6.86 0.65 -27.53
CA GLN A 135 5.93 1.59 -26.90
C GLN A 135 6.13 1.60 -25.38
N LEU A 136 6.03 2.77 -24.76
CA LEU A 136 5.97 2.91 -23.31
C LEU A 136 4.55 2.69 -22.80
N TRP A 137 4.40 1.81 -21.82
CA TRP A 137 3.20 1.66 -21.02
C TRP A 137 3.40 2.38 -19.70
N ASP A 138 2.63 3.44 -19.46
CA ASP A 138 2.56 4.12 -18.17
C ASP A 138 1.94 3.21 -17.10
N LEU A 139 2.65 3.06 -15.98
CA LEU A 139 2.26 2.28 -14.80
C LEU A 139 1.99 3.19 -13.59
N ASP A 140 1.76 4.48 -13.83
CA ASP A 140 1.55 5.51 -12.82
C ASP A 140 2.80 5.83 -11.98
N ASN A 141 2.73 6.94 -11.24
CA ASN A 141 3.80 7.48 -10.41
C ASN A 141 5.14 7.60 -11.14
N GLY A 142 5.16 7.84 -12.45
CA GLY A 142 6.39 7.97 -13.23
C GLY A 142 7.10 6.65 -13.55
N TYR A 143 6.48 5.51 -13.27
CA TYR A 143 6.94 4.22 -13.76
C TYR A 143 6.41 3.96 -15.17
N SER A 144 7.23 3.33 -16.01
CA SER A 144 6.77 2.86 -17.30
C SER A 144 7.48 1.58 -17.76
N LEU A 145 6.77 0.77 -18.53
CA LEU A 145 7.27 -0.49 -19.06
C LEU A 145 7.46 -0.40 -20.57
N LYS A 146 8.52 -1.03 -21.06
CA LYS A 146 8.74 -1.30 -22.48
C LYS A 146 9.11 -2.77 -22.66
N PHE A 147 8.75 -3.33 -23.81
CA PHE A 147 9.25 -4.64 -24.21
C PHE A 147 9.79 -4.63 -25.64
N GLN A 148 10.68 -5.59 -25.89
CA GLN A 148 11.21 -6.01 -27.18
C GLN A 148 11.18 -7.54 -27.24
N SER A 149 11.01 -8.16 -28.40
CA SER A 149 11.00 -9.62 -28.49
C SER A 149 11.83 -10.17 -29.64
N SER A 150 12.26 -11.43 -29.50
CA SER A 150 12.97 -12.15 -30.55
C SER A 150 12.10 -12.36 -31.80
N PRO A 151 12.72 -12.58 -32.98
CA PRO A 151 12.05 -12.87 -34.25
C PRO A 151 10.99 -13.99 -34.23
N ASP A 152 11.10 -14.93 -33.31
CA ASP A 152 10.20 -16.06 -33.13
C ASP A 152 9.22 -15.88 -31.95
N GLY A 153 9.32 -14.76 -31.20
CA GLY A 153 8.48 -14.48 -30.03
C GLY A 153 8.78 -15.34 -28.80
N SER A 154 9.83 -16.17 -28.84
CA SER A 154 10.19 -17.10 -27.75
C SER A 154 10.85 -16.42 -26.54
N THR A 155 11.34 -15.19 -26.73
CA THR A 155 11.94 -14.37 -25.69
C THR A 155 11.47 -12.93 -25.81
N ALA A 156 11.33 -12.27 -24.68
CA ALA A 156 11.05 -10.85 -24.59
C ALA A 156 12.02 -10.18 -23.61
N PHE A 157 12.69 -9.13 -24.08
CA PHE A 157 13.46 -8.23 -23.25
C PHE A 157 12.52 -7.15 -22.70
N VAL A 158 12.43 -7.09 -21.37
CA VAL A 158 11.54 -6.19 -20.64
C VAL A 158 12.39 -5.15 -19.94
N THR A 159 11.99 -3.88 -20.01
CA THR A 159 12.66 -2.78 -19.33
C THR A 159 11.65 -1.95 -18.57
N LEU A 160 11.84 -1.85 -17.26
CA LEU A 160 11.10 -0.97 -16.38
C LEU A 160 11.89 0.32 -16.19
N TYR A 161 11.22 1.44 -16.39
CA TYR A 161 11.76 2.79 -16.23
C TYR A 161 11.12 3.48 -15.03
N ARG A 162 11.87 4.39 -14.41
CA ARG A 162 11.35 5.40 -13.48
C ARG A 162 11.83 6.78 -13.94
N ASN A 163 10.90 7.71 -14.15
CA ASN A 163 11.20 9.07 -14.60
C ASN A 163 12.18 9.09 -15.78
N GLU A 164 11.87 8.30 -16.82
CA GLU A 164 12.68 8.12 -18.06
C GLU A 164 14.04 7.44 -17.89
N SER A 165 14.48 7.15 -16.66
CA SER A 165 15.71 6.40 -16.37
C SER A 165 15.41 4.91 -16.28
N GLU A 166 16.24 4.08 -16.90
CA GLU A 166 16.12 2.63 -16.75
C GLU A 166 16.37 2.25 -15.29
N LEU A 167 15.38 1.58 -14.69
CA LEU A 167 15.46 1.09 -13.32
C LEU A 167 15.99 -0.35 -13.32
N ILE A 168 15.34 -1.22 -14.10
CA ILE A 168 15.74 -2.62 -14.23
C ILE A 168 15.32 -3.17 -15.59
N SER A 169 16.11 -4.11 -16.12
CA SER A 169 15.78 -4.86 -17.32
C SER A 169 16.09 -6.34 -17.19
N GLY A 170 15.44 -7.17 -18.00
CA GLY A 170 15.65 -8.60 -17.99
C GLY A 170 14.92 -9.33 -19.11
N VAL A 171 15.04 -10.65 -19.11
CA VAL A 171 14.49 -11.52 -20.16
C VAL A 171 13.35 -12.37 -19.60
N ALA A 172 12.19 -12.30 -20.24
CA ALA A 172 11.09 -13.25 -20.13
C ALA A 172 11.23 -14.29 -21.26
N ASN A 173 11.16 -15.58 -20.95
CA ASN A 173 11.30 -16.69 -21.89
C ASN A 173 10.54 -17.93 -21.40
N TYR A 174 10.49 -19.01 -22.18
CA TYR A 174 9.78 -20.22 -21.77
C TYR A 174 10.28 -20.87 -20.47
N ALA A 175 11.56 -20.69 -20.10
CA ALA A 175 12.10 -21.27 -18.88
C ALA A 175 11.57 -20.58 -17.61
N ASN A 176 11.13 -19.32 -17.70
CA ASN A 176 10.47 -18.58 -16.62
C ASN A 176 8.99 -18.30 -16.93
N ASN A 177 8.36 -19.14 -17.74
CA ASN A 177 6.95 -19.02 -18.13
C ASN A 177 6.61 -17.65 -18.73
N MET A 178 7.54 -17.03 -19.46
CA MET A 178 7.39 -15.69 -20.04
C MET A 178 7.10 -14.60 -18.99
N THR A 179 7.52 -14.81 -17.74
CA THR A 179 7.36 -13.84 -16.65
C THR A 179 8.70 -13.17 -16.36
N PHE A 180 8.68 -11.84 -16.25
CA PHE A 180 9.79 -11.07 -15.72
C PHE A 180 9.49 -10.66 -14.27
N ILE A 181 10.43 -10.93 -13.37
CA ILE A 181 10.37 -10.60 -11.94
C ILE A 181 11.51 -9.63 -11.65
N GLY A 182 11.17 -8.39 -11.31
CA GLY A 182 12.10 -7.36 -10.86
C GLY A 182 12.39 -7.51 -9.37
N LYS A 183 13.68 -7.49 -9.03
CA LYS A 183 14.20 -7.60 -7.67
C LYS A 183 15.21 -6.50 -7.41
N GLU A 184 15.19 -5.93 -6.21
CA GLU A 184 16.11 -4.86 -5.82
C GLU A 184 16.49 -4.98 -4.33
N ASN A 185 17.52 -4.24 -3.88
CA ASN A 185 17.69 -4.00 -2.45
C ASN A 185 16.65 -2.97 -1.98
N ILE A 186 15.74 -3.39 -1.11
CA ILE A 186 14.63 -2.56 -0.62
C ILE A 186 14.68 -2.53 0.89
N ALA A 187 14.87 -1.35 1.46
CA ALA A 187 15.02 -1.16 2.91
C ALA A 187 16.06 -2.15 3.51
N GLY A 188 17.20 -2.35 2.84
CA GLY A 188 18.24 -3.27 3.31
C GLY A 188 17.91 -4.77 3.20
N ILE A 189 16.82 -5.16 2.53
CA ILE A 189 16.54 -6.54 2.14
C ILE A 189 17.01 -6.75 0.70
N ASP A 190 18.03 -7.58 0.52
CA ASP A 190 18.56 -7.91 -0.80
C ASP A 190 17.60 -8.81 -1.59
N GLY A 191 17.42 -8.48 -2.88
CA GLY A 191 16.69 -9.33 -3.82
C GLY A 191 15.18 -9.36 -3.60
N ALA A 192 14.62 -8.34 -2.95
CA ALA A 192 13.21 -8.20 -2.68
C ALA A 192 12.41 -7.99 -3.97
N ILE A 193 11.34 -8.77 -4.16
CA ILE A 193 10.46 -8.65 -5.32
C ILE A 193 9.62 -7.37 -5.21
N PHE A 194 9.64 -6.54 -6.24
CA PHE A 194 8.82 -5.32 -6.30
C PHE A 194 8.06 -5.14 -7.60
N PHE A 195 8.38 -5.93 -8.62
CA PHE A 195 7.75 -5.83 -9.92
C PHE A 195 7.61 -7.22 -10.52
N VAL A 196 6.44 -7.51 -11.08
CA VAL A 196 6.21 -8.72 -11.86
C VAL A 196 5.38 -8.34 -13.07
N THR A 197 5.68 -8.95 -14.21
CA THR A 197 4.88 -8.83 -15.43
C THR A 197 4.94 -10.14 -16.22
N HIS A 198 3.79 -10.63 -16.67
CA HIS A 198 3.70 -11.85 -17.47
C HIS A 198 3.32 -11.54 -18.92
N ILE A 199 4.10 -12.06 -19.86
CA ILE A 199 3.86 -11.93 -21.29
C ILE A 199 3.12 -13.18 -21.77
N ASP A 200 1.81 -13.06 -21.91
CA ASP A 200 0.90 -14.15 -22.28
C ASP A 200 1.10 -14.60 -23.73
N SER A 201 1.33 -13.66 -24.64
CA SER A 201 1.63 -13.96 -26.03
C SER A 201 2.28 -12.77 -26.73
N VAL A 202 3.08 -13.07 -27.76
CA VAL A 202 3.63 -12.09 -28.69
C VAL A 202 3.23 -12.48 -30.11
N PHE A 203 2.70 -11.54 -30.87
CA PHE A 203 2.26 -11.75 -32.24
C PHE A 203 2.51 -10.51 -33.10
N GLY A 204 2.34 -10.67 -34.41
CA GLY A 204 2.56 -9.60 -35.37
C GLY A 204 3.73 -9.88 -36.31
N SER A 205 3.99 -8.92 -37.19
CA SER A 205 5.08 -9.02 -38.16
C SER A 205 6.42 -8.67 -37.51
N VAL A 206 7.54 -9.01 -38.17
CA VAL A 206 8.88 -8.68 -37.66
C VAL A 206 9.09 -7.19 -37.39
N ASN A 207 8.35 -6.31 -38.07
CA ASN A 207 8.46 -4.85 -37.92
C ASN A 207 7.32 -4.23 -37.10
N ASP A 208 6.33 -5.03 -36.69
CA ASP A 208 5.15 -4.54 -35.99
C ASP A 208 4.64 -5.65 -35.07
N ARG A 209 5.29 -5.74 -33.90
CA ARG A 209 5.01 -6.73 -32.89
C ARG A 209 4.18 -6.16 -31.78
N THR A 210 3.29 -6.99 -31.25
CA THR A 210 2.43 -6.66 -30.12
C THR A 210 2.42 -7.82 -29.14
N ALA A 211 2.52 -7.50 -27.85
CA ALA A 211 2.36 -8.45 -26.76
C ALA A 211 1.00 -8.30 -26.08
N ILE A 212 0.44 -9.41 -25.61
CA ILE A 212 -0.56 -9.41 -24.54
C ILE A 212 0.18 -9.57 -23.22
N ILE A 213 0.04 -8.58 -22.34
CA ILE A 213 0.60 -8.58 -21.00
C ILE A 213 -0.52 -8.75 -19.98
N LYS A 214 -0.30 -9.63 -19.01
CA LYS A 214 -1.21 -9.93 -17.90
C LYS A 214 -0.42 -9.96 -16.58
N HIS A 215 -1.17 -9.97 -15.49
CA HIS A 215 -0.64 -10.22 -14.15
C HIS A 215 0.55 -9.31 -13.78
N THR A 216 0.43 -8.04 -14.14
CA THR A 216 1.42 -7.02 -13.78
C THR A 216 1.11 -6.44 -12.41
N TRP A 217 2.10 -6.36 -11.52
CA TRP A 217 2.04 -5.55 -10.31
C TRP A 217 3.36 -4.87 -10.01
N LEU A 218 3.29 -3.77 -9.27
CA LEU A 218 4.41 -2.90 -8.96
C LEU A 218 4.25 -2.26 -7.58
N LEU A 219 5.28 -2.33 -6.74
CA LEU A 219 5.36 -1.63 -5.46
C LEU A 219 6.04 -0.26 -5.60
N ASP A 220 5.69 0.65 -4.70
CA ASP A 220 6.40 1.92 -4.52
C ASP A 220 7.68 1.77 -3.69
N ILE A 221 8.74 1.29 -4.33
CA ILE A 221 10.04 1.11 -3.67
C ILE A 221 10.72 2.42 -3.26
N CYS A 222 10.21 3.57 -3.68
CA CYS A 222 10.73 4.88 -3.25
C CYS A 222 10.13 5.34 -1.93
N ASN A 223 8.99 4.77 -1.53
CA ASN A 223 8.19 5.20 -0.37
C ASN A 223 7.94 4.02 0.58
N VAL A 224 9.03 3.31 0.93
CA VAL A 224 8.97 2.19 1.88
C VAL A 224 8.84 2.73 3.29
N THR A 225 7.93 2.14 4.05
CA THR A 225 7.79 2.39 5.49
C THR A 225 8.55 1.32 6.27
N GLU A 226 9.47 1.76 7.12
CA GLU A 226 10.18 0.92 8.08
C GLU A 226 9.63 1.17 9.48
N ILE A 227 9.14 0.11 10.12
CA ILE A 227 8.64 0.11 11.50
C ILE A 227 9.64 -0.63 12.37
N GLU A 228 10.03 0.02 13.45
CA GLU A 228 10.93 -0.55 14.45
C GLU A 228 10.32 -0.55 15.84
N GLU A 229 10.82 -1.44 16.70
CA GLU A 229 10.46 -1.43 18.12
C GLU A 229 10.76 -0.05 18.74
N GLY A 230 9.77 0.46 19.46
CA GLY A 230 9.83 1.77 20.09
C GLY A 230 9.45 2.95 19.21
N ASN A 231 9.16 2.76 17.91
CA ASN A 231 8.51 3.79 17.11
C ASN A 231 7.16 4.18 17.73
N ALA A 232 6.84 5.47 17.68
CA ALA A 232 5.63 6.03 18.27
C ALA A 232 4.67 6.54 17.17
N PHE A 233 3.39 6.27 17.39
CA PHE A 233 2.27 6.49 16.50
C PHE A 233 1.15 7.13 17.33
N GLY A 234 1.20 8.45 17.46
CA GLY A 234 0.30 9.19 18.35
C GLY A 234 0.58 8.83 19.80
N SER A 235 -0.42 8.32 20.50
CA SER A 235 -0.30 7.80 21.87
C SER A 235 0.15 6.34 21.94
N LEU A 236 0.32 5.66 20.80
CA LEU A 236 0.75 4.26 20.71
C LEU A 236 2.26 4.16 20.46
N LYS A 237 2.87 3.09 20.94
CA LYS A 237 4.28 2.76 20.71
C LYS A 237 4.42 1.29 20.34
N VAL A 238 5.27 1.00 19.36
CA VAL A 238 5.60 -0.38 18.96
C VAL A 238 6.31 -1.07 20.11
N GLN A 239 5.69 -2.12 20.63
CA GLN A 239 6.22 -2.91 21.74
C GLN A 239 7.10 -4.04 21.23
N ASN A 240 6.65 -4.72 20.17
CA ASN A 240 7.43 -5.77 19.52
C ASN A 240 7.02 -5.99 18.06
N ILE A 241 7.98 -6.48 17.29
CA ILE A 241 7.78 -7.00 15.94
C ILE A 241 8.20 -8.46 15.96
N SER A 242 7.27 -9.39 15.78
CA SER A 242 7.58 -10.81 15.96
C SER A 242 6.76 -11.70 15.05
N GLY A 243 7.43 -12.67 14.42
CA GLY A 243 6.78 -13.59 13.49
C GLY A 243 6.14 -12.81 12.36
N ASN A 244 4.82 -12.88 12.27
CA ASN A 244 4.03 -12.22 11.25
C ASN A 244 3.18 -11.05 11.80
N SER A 245 3.54 -10.48 12.94
CA SER A 245 2.75 -9.42 13.59
C SER A 245 3.58 -8.26 14.14
N ILE A 246 2.90 -7.12 14.29
CA ILE A 246 3.37 -5.95 15.05
C ILE A 246 2.35 -5.70 16.16
N ASN A 247 2.83 -5.50 17.39
CA ASN A 247 1.97 -5.04 18.48
C ASN A 247 2.41 -3.68 18.98
N LEU A 248 1.42 -2.80 19.19
CA LEU A 248 1.57 -1.50 19.78
C LEU A 248 0.76 -1.43 21.06
N SER A 249 1.22 -0.64 22.02
CA SER A 249 0.44 -0.26 23.20
C SER A 249 0.54 1.23 23.48
N ASN A 250 -0.42 1.78 24.21
CA ASN A 250 -0.32 3.17 24.64
C ASN A 250 0.79 3.34 25.69
N PHE A 251 1.66 4.31 25.46
CA PHE A 251 2.75 4.67 26.39
C PHE A 251 2.39 5.86 27.30
N GLU A 252 1.22 6.46 27.07
CA GLU A 252 0.64 7.53 27.89
C GLU A 252 -0.82 7.20 28.25
N GLU A 253 -1.30 7.80 29.35
CA GLU A 253 -2.69 7.67 29.78
C GLU A 253 -3.65 8.40 28.83
N ILE A 254 -4.72 7.72 28.41
CA ILE A 254 -5.76 8.28 27.57
C ILE A 254 -7.01 8.49 28.41
N ASN A 255 -7.29 9.76 28.72
CA ASN A 255 -8.49 10.15 29.47
C ASN A 255 -9.70 10.24 28.53
N LEU A 256 -10.70 9.40 28.75
CA LEU A 256 -11.98 9.42 28.04
C LEU A 256 -12.99 10.23 28.85
N ILE A 257 -13.67 11.16 28.18
CA ILE A 257 -14.72 12.01 28.75
C ILE A 257 -16.05 11.56 28.15
N ALA A 258 -17.13 11.55 28.94
CA ALA A 258 -18.45 11.15 28.48
C ALA A 258 -19.00 12.07 27.38
N ASN A 259 -19.57 11.49 26.33
CA ASN A 259 -20.15 12.22 25.18
C ASN A 259 -19.13 13.08 24.43
N ASP A 260 -17.89 12.59 24.31
CA ASP A 260 -16.80 13.29 23.67
C ASP A 260 -16.00 12.37 22.73
N LYS A 261 -15.23 12.98 21.83
CA LYS A 261 -14.24 12.31 20.98
C LYS A 261 -12.83 12.51 21.56
N LYS A 262 -12.13 11.40 21.78
CA LYS A 262 -10.74 11.40 22.25
C LYS A 262 -9.82 10.75 21.23
N TYR A 263 -9.00 11.58 20.57
CA TYR A 263 -7.99 11.14 19.64
C TYR A 263 -6.81 10.48 20.36
N PHE A 264 -6.28 9.42 19.75
CA PHE A 264 -5.07 8.72 20.16
C PHE A 264 -4.05 8.56 19.01
N THR A 265 -4.42 8.92 17.78
CA THR A 265 -3.52 9.22 16.65
C THR A 265 -3.94 10.56 16.03
N ASP A 266 -3.40 10.95 14.87
CA ASP A 266 -3.81 12.21 14.21
C ASP A 266 -5.25 12.15 13.66
N ASP A 267 -5.77 10.95 13.38
CA ASP A 267 -7.08 10.72 12.74
C ASP A 267 -7.95 9.68 13.45
N TRP A 268 -7.41 8.89 14.39
CA TRP A 268 -8.16 7.87 15.13
C TRP A 268 -8.54 8.36 16.50
N TYR A 269 -9.78 8.06 16.87
CA TYR A 269 -10.37 8.46 18.12
C TYR A 269 -11.27 7.38 18.72
N PHE A 270 -11.51 7.50 20.01
CA PHE A 270 -12.67 6.89 20.66
C PHE A 270 -13.76 7.93 20.82
N GLU A 271 -14.99 7.56 20.47
CA GLU A 271 -16.17 8.32 20.81
C GLU A 271 -16.93 7.60 21.91
N THR A 272 -17.29 8.34 22.96
CA THR A 272 -18.02 7.79 24.09
C THR A 272 -19.44 8.32 24.14
N PHE A 273 -20.35 7.56 24.75
CA PHE A 273 -21.73 7.96 24.97
C PHE A 273 -22.16 7.59 26.38
N SER A 274 -22.78 8.53 27.08
CA SER A 274 -23.43 8.24 28.36
C SER A 274 -24.73 7.46 28.12
N SER A 275 -24.85 6.27 28.71
CA SER A 275 -26.05 5.43 28.65
C SER A 275 -26.50 5.07 30.07
N GLY A 276 -27.23 5.97 30.71
CA GLY A 276 -27.64 5.82 32.12
C GLY A 276 -26.42 5.90 33.05
N ASN A 277 -26.15 4.79 33.76
CA ASN A 277 -24.98 4.67 34.65
C ASN A 277 -23.77 4.01 33.98
N SER A 278 -23.88 3.61 32.70
CA SER A 278 -22.85 2.93 31.94
C SER A 278 -22.37 3.80 30.78
N TRP A 279 -21.20 3.50 30.22
CA TRP A 279 -20.70 4.16 29.02
C TRP A 279 -20.77 3.19 27.84
N LEU A 280 -21.02 3.74 26.66
CA LEU A 280 -20.81 3.05 25.39
C LEU A 280 -19.61 3.69 24.71
N ILE A 281 -18.79 2.89 24.04
CA ILE A 281 -17.55 3.33 23.39
C ILE A 281 -17.52 2.77 21.98
N ARG A 282 -17.05 3.56 21.02
CA ARG A 282 -16.69 3.09 19.67
C ARG A 282 -15.39 3.72 19.19
N PRO A 283 -14.55 3.02 18.42
CA PRO A 283 -13.48 3.64 17.67
C PRO A 283 -14.05 4.34 16.43
N GLY A 284 -13.36 5.37 15.96
CA GLY A 284 -13.63 6.04 14.70
C GLY A 284 -12.35 6.58 14.07
N LYS A 285 -12.41 6.80 12.75
CA LYS A 285 -11.34 7.40 11.95
C LYS A 285 -11.89 8.55 11.10
N ASP A 286 -11.18 9.66 11.08
CA ASP A 286 -11.46 10.78 10.17
C ASP A 286 -10.98 10.46 8.75
N ASN A 287 -11.79 10.79 7.73
CA ASN A 287 -11.35 10.64 6.34
C ASN A 287 -10.36 11.73 5.94
N THR A 288 -9.12 11.35 5.63
CA THR A 288 -8.22 12.18 4.84
C THR A 288 -8.56 12.05 3.36
N GLU A 289 -8.56 13.15 2.60
CA GLU A 289 -9.08 13.25 1.21
C GLU A 289 -8.51 12.20 0.22
N GLU A 290 -7.38 11.57 0.53
CA GLU A 290 -6.74 10.52 -0.28
C GLU A 290 -7.52 9.18 -0.32
N GLU A 291 -8.36 8.85 0.67
CA GLU A 291 -9.13 7.59 0.68
C GLU A 291 -10.38 7.62 -0.21
N SER A 292 -10.73 8.78 -0.77
CA SER A 292 -11.91 8.92 -1.63
C SER A 292 -11.67 8.60 -3.12
N ALA A 293 -10.41 8.44 -3.54
CA ALA A 293 -10.04 8.28 -4.94
C ALA A 293 -9.97 6.82 -5.44
N ASP A 294 -9.93 5.82 -4.54
CA ASP A 294 -9.90 4.40 -4.94
C ASP A 294 -11.25 3.68 -4.78
N ASN A 295 -12.32 4.44 -4.59
CA ASN A 295 -13.67 3.96 -4.91
C ASN A 295 -13.85 3.96 -6.43
N ASN A 296 -13.12 3.09 -7.12
CA ASN A 296 -13.56 2.58 -8.41
C ASN A 296 -14.85 1.79 -8.16
N GLU A 297 -15.96 2.51 -8.07
CA GLU A 297 -17.28 1.99 -8.35
C GLU A 297 -17.15 1.13 -9.61
N SER A 298 -17.39 -0.16 -9.39
CA SER A 298 -18.12 -1.04 -10.28
C SER A 298 -19.28 -0.30 -10.97
N LYS A 299 -18.97 0.47 -12.01
CA LYS A 299 -19.94 0.85 -13.04
C LYS A 299 -19.82 -0.18 -14.15
N SER A 300 -20.62 -1.23 -14.03
CA SER A 300 -21.00 -2.07 -15.16
C SER A 300 -21.64 -1.19 -16.23
N ILE A 301 -20.92 -0.94 -17.31
CA ILE A 301 -21.53 -0.54 -18.57
C ILE A 301 -21.51 -1.79 -19.43
N GLU A 302 -22.54 -2.63 -19.24
CA GLU A 302 -23.00 -3.52 -20.30
C GLU A 302 -23.49 -2.66 -21.47
N ASP A 303 -23.34 -3.24 -22.66
CA ASP A 303 -23.93 -2.84 -23.93
C ASP A 303 -23.30 -1.67 -24.70
N LEU A 304 -22.21 -1.98 -25.42
CA LEU A 304 -22.18 -1.68 -26.86
C LEU A 304 -21.73 -2.92 -27.65
N ASN A 305 -22.72 -3.76 -27.97
CA ASN A 305 -22.69 -4.73 -29.06
C ASN A 305 -22.28 -4.05 -30.38
N ILE A 306 -21.15 -4.47 -30.95
CA ILE A 306 -21.00 -4.54 -32.42
C ILE A 306 -20.39 -5.90 -32.76
N SER A 307 -21.29 -6.80 -33.14
CA SER A 307 -21.03 -8.01 -33.92
C SER A 307 -20.68 -7.63 -35.37
N LEU A 308 -19.71 -8.35 -35.94
CA LEU A 308 -19.65 -8.95 -37.30
C LEU A 308 -18.18 -9.35 -37.55
N MET A 309 -17.80 -10.61 -37.33
CA MET A 309 -17.91 -11.81 -38.21
C MET A 309 -16.71 -12.02 -39.14
N ASP A 310 -16.14 -13.22 -38.95
CA ASP A 310 -15.63 -14.19 -39.93
C ASP A 310 -14.11 -14.31 -40.21
N ASP A 311 -13.67 -15.54 -39.89
CA ASP A 311 -12.70 -16.43 -40.56
C ASP A 311 -11.18 -16.18 -40.40
N LEU A 312 -10.47 -17.13 -39.75
CA LEU A 312 -9.83 -18.26 -40.44
C LEU A 312 -9.00 -19.16 -39.49
N ASP A 313 -9.42 -20.42 -39.43
CA ASP A 313 -8.72 -21.72 -39.34
C ASP A 313 -7.46 -21.95 -38.47
N GLU A 314 -7.61 -22.97 -37.62
CA GLU A 314 -6.58 -23.81 -37.04
C GLU A 314 -5.70 -24.47 -38.11
N SER A 315 -4.38 -24.49 -37.89
CA SER A 315 -3.59 -25.65 -38.30
C SER A 315 -2.43 -25.90 -37.33
N GLU A 316 -2.47 -27.09 -36.72
CA GLU A 316 -1.36 -27.68 -35.98
C GLU A 316 -0.24 -28.05 -36.95
N ALA A 317 1.00 -27.68 -36.63
CA ALA A 317 2.17 -28.21 -37.30
C ALA A 317 3.26 -28.57 -36.27
N ASN A 318 3.39 -29.88 -36.04
CA ASN A 318 4.55 -30.52 -35.45
C ASN A 318 5.83 -30.11 -36.21
N PHE A 319 6.85 -29.61 -35.50
CA PHE A 319 8.21 -29.69 -35.99
C PHE A 319 9.21 -30.04 -34.88
N SER A 320 10.02 -31.04 -35.19
CA SER A 320 10.94 -31.74 -34.31
C SER A 320 12.39 -31.37 -34.66
N THR A 321 13.26 -31.64 -33.70
CA THR A 321 14.72 -31.87 -33.78
C THR A 321 15.70 -30.69 -33.78
N THR A 322 16.32 -30.55 -32.60
CA THR A 322 17.76 -30.79 -32.33
C THR A 322 18.74 -29.64 -32.52
N PHE A 323 19.13 -29.09 -31.36
CA PHE A 323 20.29 -28.22 -31.16
C PHE A 323 21.60 -29.00 -31.25
N LYS A 324 22.59 -28.39 -31.92
CA LYS A 324 24.01 -28.75 -31.84
C LYS A 324 24.67 -27.81 -30.84
N GLU A 325 25.19 -28.39 -29.79
CA GLU A 325 25.98 -27.79 -28.72
C GLU A 325 27.31 -27.25 -29.28
N PHE A 326 27.71 -26.05 -28.84
CA PHE A 326 29.09 -25.57 -28.94
C PHE A 326 29.45 -24.90 -27.61
N THR A 327 30.37 -25.52 -26.90
CA THR A 327 31.16 -24.97 -25.79
C THR A 327 32.24 -24.05 -26.34
N ASP A 328 32.52 -22.94 -25.63
CA ASP A 328 33.88 -22.41 -25.53
C ASP A 328 34.09 -21.70 -24.19
N GLU A 329 35.21 -22.08 -23.56
CA GLU A 329 35.73 -21.57 -22.30
C GLU A 329 36.60 -20.31 -22.51
N ASN A 330 36.78 -19.59 -21.39
CA ASN A 330 37.91 -18.74 -21.00
C ASN A 330 38.00 -17.29 -21.52
N LEU A 331 37.84 -16.34 -20.58
CA LEU A 331 38.90 -15.37 -20.28
C LEU A 331 38.80 -14.79 -18.86
N ASN A 332 39.96 -14.74 -18.22
CA ASN A 332 40.23 -14.45 -16.81
C ASN A 332 40.10 -12.96 -16.41
N ASN A 333 39.48 -12.76 -15.25
CA ASN A 333 39.99 -12.10 -14.03
C ASN A 333 40.77 -10.77 -14.11
N SER A 334 40.24 -9.74 -13.43
CA SER A 334 41.06 -8.73 -12.74
C SER A 334 40.29 -8.09 -11.56
N ASN A 335 40.78 -8.35 -10.35
CA ASN A 335 40.44 -7.67 -9.10
C ASN A 335 41.01 -6.23 -9.08
N LEU A 336 40.26 -5.31 -8.46
CA LEU A 336 40.80 -4.06 -7.93
C LEU A 336 39.99 -3.64 -6.69
N GLU A 337 40.60 -3.81 -5.52
CA GLU A 337 40.19 -3.21 -4.25
C GLU A 337 40.65 -1.74 -4.20
N THR A 338 39.82 -0.85 -3.64
CA THR A 338 40.31 0.35 -2.96
C THR A 338 39.44 0.72 -1.75
N ASN A 339 40.14 0.94 -0.63
CA ASN A 339 39.68 1.40 0.69
C ASN A 339 39.04 2.80 0.71
N GLY A 340 37.96 2.93 1.50
CA GLY A 340 37.83 3.84 2.65
C GLY A 340 37.55 5.32 2.44
N LYS A 341 36.34 5.76 2.86
CA LYS A 341 36.11 6.98 3.68
C LYS A 341 34.63 7.07 4.09
N ASP A 342 34.39 6.97 5.40
CA ASP A 342 33.09 7.22 6.02
C ASP A 342 32.71 8.71 5.87
N VAL A 343 31.56 8.95 5.25
CA VAL A 343 30.87 10.25 5.28
C VAL A 343 29.51 9.99 5.91
N TYR A 344 29.34 10.48 7.15
CA TYR A 344 28.02 10.56 7.77
C TYR A 344 27.19 11.59 7.03
N VAL A 345 26.15 11.11 6.35
CA VAL A 345 25.03 11.92 5.89
C VAL A 345 23.88 11.59 6.84
N GLU A 346 23.37 12.59 7.57
CA GLU A 346 22.09 12.46 8.24
C GLU A 346 21.03 12.27 7.16
N GLU A 347 20.57 11.03 7.00
CA GLU A 347 19.46 10.69 6.14
C GLU A 347 18.19 11.13 6.85
N ILE A 348 17.68 12.30 6.49
CA ILE A 348 16.28 12.65 6.77
C ILE A 348 15.47 11.74 5.85
N GLN A 349 15.05 10.57 6.36
CA GLN A 349 14.09 9.73 5.67
C GLN A 349 12.82 10.57 5.44
N ASN A 350 12.51 10.85 4.18
CA ASN A 350 11.14 11.17 3.78
C ASN A 350 10.35 9.88 3.96
N VAL A 351 9.83 9.65 5.17
CA VAL A 351 8.88 8.56 5.40
C VAL A 351 7.59 8.94 4.70
N ALA A 352 7.06 8.04 3.88
CA ALA A 352 5.73 8.20 3.29
C ALA A 352 4.73 8.54 4.40
N SER A 353 3.80 9.47 4.14
CA SER A 353 2.73 9.76 5.09
C SER A 353 1.87 8.51 5.28
N LEU A 354 1.91 7.93 6.47
CA LEU A 354 1.02 6.84 6.86
C LEU A 354 -0.34 7.44 7.23
N PRO A 355 -1.46 6.74 6.93
CA PRO A 355 -2.77 7.09 7.46
C PRO A 355 -2.66 7.28 8.96
N GLY A 356 -3.13 8.43 9.43
CA GLY A 356 -3.07 8.81 10.83
C GLY A 356 -1.81 9.43 11.35
N PHE A 357 -0.84 9.73 10.49
CA PHE A 357 0.40 10.42 10.83
C PHE A 357 0.75 11.45 9.76
N THR A 358 0.18 12.65 9.91
CA THR A 358 0.44 13.82 9.03
C THR A 358 1.73 14.54 9.39
N SER A 359 2.32 14.20 10.54
CA SER A 359 3.60 14.72 11.01
C SER A 359 4.59 13.58 11.27
N ILE A 360 5.84 13.82 10.86
CA ILE A 360 7.00 12.94 10.91
C ILE A 360 6.95 12.00 12.13
N VAL A 361 7.05 10.69 11.91
CA VAL A 361 7.28 9.70 12.97
C VAL A 361 8.45 10.19 13.82
N SER A 362 8.16 10.67 15.02
CA SER A 362 9.21 11.13 15.94
C SER A 362 9.90 9.89 16.49
N ILE A 363 11.01 9.49 15.86
CA ILE A 363 11.91 8.43 16.33
C ILE A 363 12.56 8.93 17.63
N PHE A 364 11.95 8.64 18.77
CA PHE A 364 12.64 8.76 20.06
C PHE A 364 13.54 7.53 20.23
N ALA A 365 14.73 7.57 19.64
CA ALA A 365 15.79 6.64 19.98
C ALA A 365 16.23 6.90 21.44
N LEU A 366 15.71 6.14 22.39
CA LEU A 366 16.20 6.14 23.77
C LEU A 366 17.60 5.51 23.80
N ILE A 367 18.63 6.34 23.64
CA ILE A 367 20.01 5.96 23.93
C ILE A 367 20.11 5.66 25.44
N SER A 368 20.08 4.38 25.80
CA SER A 368 20.42 3.93 27.15
C SER A 368 21.92 4.07 27.39
N ILE A 369 22.37 5.27 27.77
CA ILE A 369 23.71 5.47 28.34
C ILE A 369 23.71 4.85 29.74
N THR A 370 24.09 3.57 29.85
CA THR A 370 24.39 2.97 31.15
C THR A 370 25.73 3.52 31.66
N PHE A 371 25.62 4.57 32.47
CA PHE A 371 26.69 5.12 33.26
C PHE A 371 26.96 4.19 34.47
N MET A 372 27.90 3.26 34.35
CA MET A 372 28.46 2.52 35.50
C MET A 372 29.98 2.68 35.58
N ARG A 373 30.36 3.91 35.91
CA ARG A 373 31.25 4.30 37.02
C ARG A 373 32.25 3.24 37.53
N LYS A 374 33.53 3.50 37.22
CA LYS A 374 34.73 3.04 37.95
C LYS A 374 34.58 3.10 39.48
N ARG A 375 34.84 1.97 40.14
CA ARG A 375 35.44 1.73 41.48
C ARG A 375 35.43 0.19 41.64
N GLN A 376 36.52 -0.55 41.78
CA GLN A 376 37.82 -0.32 42.44
C GLN A 376 38.99 -0.74 41.55
#